data_AF-A0A954HGJ0-F1
#
_entry.id   AF-A0A954HGJ0-F1
#
_cell.length_a   1.000
_cell.length_b   1.000
_cell.length_c   1.000
_cell.angle_alpha   90.00
_cell.angle_beta   90.00
_cell.angle_gamma   90.00
#
_symmetry.space_group_name_H-M   'P 1'
#
loop_
_entity.id
_entity.type
_entity.pdbx_description
1 polymer ?
#
loop_
_entity_poly.entity_id
_entity_poly.type
_entity_poly.pdbx_seq_one_letter_code
_entity_poly.pdbx_strand_id
1 'polypeptide(L)'
;MRQQSHRRWVVWPELFVDGETDVPLALQQLPQTKRTPQLGARGNYYRTIEDVLTKHPEADALMLVQDDCIWPGELPVREYLEQSLWPTEGHCLVSAWCCADDTSPTAGWNRYSATWRYGAVTFILPRATAELFVSDRQIQQSFLGANAVHGGISGLLGEWASANDIPVFFPTPSLVQHIGDISTIWENARAVGVRHASRFLGDEWRARQD
;
A
#
# COMPACT_ATOMS: atom_id res chain seq x y z
N MET A 1 -0.83 -23.21 -12.01
CA MET A 1 0.41 -22.43 -11.82
C MET A 1 1.12 -22.32 -13.17
N ARG A 2 1.00 -21.19 -13.87
CA ARG A 2 1.82 -20.95 -15.08
C ARG A 2 3.27 -20.71 -14.62
N GLN A 3 4.23 -21.31 -15.32
CA GLN A 3 5.63 -20.90 -15.22
C GLN A 3 5.70 -19.42 -15.64
N GLN A 4 5.87 -18.52 -14.67
CA GLN A 4 6.17 -17.13 -14.98
C GLN A 4 7.57 -17.11 -15.59
N SER A 5 7.65 -16.90 -16.91
CA SER A 5 8.91 -16.57 -17.58
C SER A 5 9.57 -15.43 -16.81
N HIS A 6 10.89 -15.49 -16.58
CA HIS A 6 11.68 -14.48 -15.88
C HIS A 6 11.49 -13.08 -16.48
N ARG A 7 10.40 -12.39 -16.12
CA ARG A 7 10.17 -10.99 -16.42
C ARG A 7 10.95 -10.21 -15.37
N ARG A 8 12.00 -9.52 -15.81
CA ARG A 8 12.66 -8.54 -14.97
C ARG A 8 11.79 -7.29 -14.94
N TRP A 9 11.33 -6.89 -13.77
CA TRP A 9 10.46 -5.73 -13.64
C TRP A 9 11.27 -4.45 -13.79
N VAL A 10 10.71 -3.52 -14.56
CA VAL A 10 11.17 -2.12 -14.58
C VAL A 10 10.38 -1.39 -13.50
N VAL A 11 11.06 -0.61 -12.67
CA VAL A 11 10.46 0.12 -11.55
C VAL A 11 10.77 1.60 -11.73
N TRP A 12 9.74 2.44 -11.61
CA TRP A 12 9.82 3.89 -11.70
C TRP A 12 9.43 4.52 -10.36
N PRO A 13 10.37 4.71 -9.42
CA PRO A 13 10.08 5.34 -8.14
C PRO A 13 9.86 6.85 -8.31
N GLU A 14 8.77 7.36 -7.74
CA GLU A 14 8.42 8.79 -7.72
C GLU A 14 7.86 9.17 -6.34
N LEU A 15 8.15 10.40 -5.89
CA LEU A 15 7.62 10.96 -4.65
C LEU A 15 6.39 11.81 -4.93
N PHE A 16 5.37 11.65 -4.09
CA PHE A 16 4.15 12.44 -4.12
C PHE A 16 3.98 13.17 -2.79
N VAL A 17 4.37 14.43 -2.76
CA VAL A 17 4.51 15.24 -1.55
C VAL A 17 3.29 16.16 -1.42
N ASP A 18 2.60 16.09 -0.28
CA ASP A 18 1.43 16.92 0.01
C ASP A 18 1.81 18.11 0.88
N GLY A 19 1.66 19.33 0.34
CA GLY A 19 2.07 20.56 1.02
C GLY A 19 3.59 20.72 1.20
N GLU A 20 3.95 21.56 2.16
CA GLU A 20 5.35 21.84 2.51
C GLU A 20 5.85 20.77 3.50
N THR A 21 6.44 19.70 2.96
CA THR A 21 7.03 18.60 3.73
C THR A 21 8.53 18.53 3.48
N ASP A 22 9.30 18.31 4.55
CA ASP A 22 10.75 18.10 4.47
C ASP A 22 11.05 16.71 3.87
N VAL A 23 11.60 16.69 2.66
CA VAL A 23 12.02 15.45 1.99
C VAL A 23 13.46 15.12 2.35
N PRO A 24 13.76 13.92 2.89
CA PRO A 24 15.12 13.50 3.19
C PRO A 24 16.05 13.61 1.99
N LEU A 25 17.29 14.07 2.20
CA LEU A 25 18.27 14.32 1.12
C LEU A 25 18.46 13.10 0.19
N ALA A 26 18.46 11.90 0.77
CA ALA A 26 18.58 10.63 0.05
C ALA A 26 17.39 10.27 -0.85
N LEU A 27 16.29 11.02 -0.79
CA LEU A 27 15.13 10.86 -1.65
C LEU A 27 14.93 12.05 -2.61
N GLN A 28 15.65 13.17 -2.40
CA GLN A 28 15.44 14.39 -3.19
C GLN A 28 15.78 14.23 -4.68
N GLN A 29 16.60 13.24 -5.04
CA GLN A 29 16.96 12.92 -6.42
C GLN A 29 15.86 12.18 -7.19
N LEU A 30 14.83 11.65 -6.50
CA LEU A 30 13.70 11.02 -7.16
C LEU A 30 12.85 12.09 -7.86
N PRO A 31 12.18 11.77 -8.98
CA PRO A 31 11.10 12.60 -9.51
C PRO A 31 10.10 12.94 -8.40
N GLN A 32 9.58 14.16 -8.41
CA GLN A 32 8.65 14.62 -7.37
C GLN A 32 7.45 15.31 -7.99
N THR A 33 6.27 14.96 -7.49
CA THR A 33 5.03 15.69 -7.68
C THR A 33 4.66 16.34 -6.35
N LYS A 34 4.83 17.66 -6.26
CA LYS A 34 4.45 18.46 -5.08
C LYS A 34 3.06 19.04 -5.26
N ARG A 35 2.24 18.97 -4.21
CA ARG A 35 0.85 19.45 -4.23
C ARG A 35 0.69 20.62 -3.27
N THR A 36 0.55 21.82 -3.84
CA THR A 36 0.34 23.07 -3.10
C THR A 36 -0.86 23.82 -3.71
N PRO A 37 -1.94 24.08 -2.95
CA PRO A 37 -2.13 23.75 -1.54
C PRO A 37 -2.24 22.24 -1.28
N GLN A 38 -2.03 21.83 -0.02
CA GLN A 38 -2.19 20.43 0.40
C GLN A 38 -3.61 19.92 0.10
N LEU A 39 -3.73 18.68 -0.37
CA LEU A 39 -4.98 17.98 -0.64
C LEU A 39 -5.46 17.14 0.55
N GLY A 40 -4.58 16.89 1.52
CA GLY A 40 -4.76 15.92 2.60
C GLY A 40 -4.48 14.48 2.13
N ALA A 41 -4.22 13.59 3.08
CA ALA A 41 -3.78 12.21 2.81
C ALA A 41 -4.64 11.48 1.78
N ARG A 42 -5.96 11.64 1.87
CA ARG A 42 -6.92 11.03 0.93
C ARG A 42 -6.77 11.60 -0.48
N GLY A 43 -6.90 12.92 -0.64
CA GLY A 43 -6.77 13.56 -1.95
C GLY A 43 -5.40 13.29 -2.59
N ASN A 44 -4.34 13.33 -1.78
CA ASN A 44 -2.98 12.98 -2.20
C ASN A 44 -2.91 11.53 -2.72
N TYR A 45 -3.47 10.57 -1.98
CA TYR A 45 -3.47 9.16 -2.37
C TYR A 45 -4.21 8.92 -3.70
N TYR A 46 -5.42 9.46 -3.84
CA TYR A 46 -6.21 9.32 -5.07
C TYR A 46 -5.52 9.95 -6.28
N ARG A 47 -5.06 11.21 -6.14
CA ARG A 47 -4.35 11.90 -7.23
C ARG A 47 -3.06 11.21 -7.62
N THR A 48 -2.36 10.57 -6.68
CA THR A 48 -1.16 9.79 -6.99
C THR A 48 -1.47 8.63 -7.94
N ILE A 49 -2.59 7.93 -7.74
CA ILE A 49 -2.98 6.83 -8.63
C ILE A 49 -3.27 7.36 -10.04
N GLU A 50 -4.02 8.46 -10.17
CA GLU A 50 -4.32 9.09 -11.46
C GLU A 50 -3.05 9.56 -12.19
N ASP A 51 -2.13 10.20 -11.46
CA ASP A 51 -0.88 10.72 -12.02
C ASP A 51 -0.01 9.58 -12.56
N VAL A 52 0.15 8.49 -11.78
CA VAL A 52 0.95 7.33 -12.20
C VAL A 52 0.31 6.63 -13.40
N LEU A 53 -1.01 6.42 -13.41
CA LEU A 53 -1.71 5.81 -14.54
C LEU A 53 -1.55 6.62 -15.84
N THR A 54 -1.44 7.95 -15.73
CA THR A 54 -1.26 8.86 -16.86
C THR A 54 0.20 8.91 -17.32
N LYS A 55 1.16 8.98 -16.39
CA LYS A 55 2.60 9.06 -16.69
C LYS A 55 3.17 7.75 -17.21
N HIS A 56 2.67 6.63 -16.69
CA HIS A 56 3.13 5.28 -17.00
C HIS A 56 1.97 4.43 -17.53
N PRO A 57 1.47 4.72 -18.75
CA PRO A 57 0.38 3.96 -19.35
C PRO A 57 0.72 2.47 -19.56
N GLU A 58 2.01 2.12 -19.59
CA GLU A 58 2.53 0.76 -19.75
C GLU A 58 2.68 -0.02 -18.44
N ALA A 59 2.51 0.62 -17.27
CA ALA A 59 2.70 -0.05 -16.00
C ALA A 59 1.65 -1.15 -15.77
N ASP A 60 2.10 -2.38 -15.51
CA ASP A 60 1.23 -3.51 -15.17
C ASP A 60 0.60 -3.39 -13.77
N ALA A 61 1.28 -2.65 -12.88
CA ALA A 61 0.86 -2.45 -11.50
C ALA A 61 1.42 -1.14 -10.93
N LEU A 62 0.77 -0.68 -9.88
CA LEU A 62 1.17 0.46 -9.08
C LEU A 62 1.42 0.00 -7.65
N MET A 63 2.44 0.56 -7.02
CA MET A 63 2.72 0.33 -5.61
C MET A 63 2.79 1.67 -4.88
N LEU A 64 1.85 1.90 -3.97
CA LEU A 64 1.85 3.07 -3.10
C LEU A 64 2.48 2.69 -1.77
N VAL A 65 3.49 3.45 -1.37
CA VAL A 65 4.27 3.25 -0.15
C VAL A 65 4.17 4.53 0.68
N GLN A 66 3.69 4.43 1.92
CA GLN A 66 3.73 5.55 2.87
C GLN A 66 5.14 5.69 3.46
N ASP A 67 5.48 6.90 3.89
CA ASP A 67 6.78 7.26 4.44
C ASP A 67 7.06 6.67 5.84
N ASP A 68 6.01 6.21 6.52
CA ASP A 68 6.07 5.65 7.87
C ASP A 68 6.17 4.11 7.90
N CYS A 69 6.84 3.53 6.91
CA CYS A 69 7.13 2.09 6.87
C CYS A 69 8.61 1.78 6.67
N ILE A 70 9.01 0.60 7.16
CA ILE A 70 10.36 0.07 6.95
C ILE A 70 10.30 -1.28 6.23
N TRP A 71 11.26 -1.45 5.32
CA TRP A 71 11.52 -2.69 4.61
C TRP A 71 12.70 -3.42 5.27
N PRO A 72 12.74 -4.76 5.25
CA PRO A 72 13.89 -5.50 5.77
C PRO A 72 15.05 -5.39 4.76
N GLY A 73 16.01 -4.51 5.06
CA GLY A 73 17.04 -4.10 4.08
C GLY A 73 17.99 -5.20 3.58
N GLU A 74 18.17 -6.28 4.33
CA GLU A 74 19.06 -7.40 3.94
C GLU A 74 18.35 -8.49 3.12
N LEU A 75 17.02 -8.44 3.05
CA LEU A 75 16.22 -9.48 2.42
C LEU A 75 15.80 -9.10 1.00
N PRO A 76 15.75 -10.08 0.08
CA PRO A 76 15.39 -9.86 -1.32
C PRO A 76 13.87 -9.72 -1.50
N VAL A 77 13.25 -8.77 -0.79
CA VAL A 77 11.78 -8.57 -0.80
C VAL A 77 11.31 -8.13 -2.17
N ARG A 78 12.11 -7.33 -2.87
CA ARG A 78 11.82 -6.93 -4.24
C ARG A 78 11.72 -8.16 -5.14
N GLU A 79 12.71 -9.04 -5.12
CA GLU A 79 12.75 -10.25 -5.92
C GLU A 79 11.58 -11.18 -5.58
N TYR A 80 11.23 -11.28 -4.29
CA TYR A 80 10.05 -12.02 -3.86
C TYR A 80 8.76 -11.44 -4.47
N LEU A 81 8.56 -10.12 -4.39
CA LEU A 81 7.39 -9.46 -4.97
C LEU A 81 7.38 -9.65 -6.49
N GLU A 82 8.51 -9.48 -7.17
CA GLU A 82 8.63 -9.66 -8.62
C GLU A 82 8.23 -11.07 -9.10
N GLN A 83 8.36 -12.09 -8.23
CA GLN A 83 7.94 -13.48 -8.50
C GLN A 83 6.50 -13.79 -8.08
N SER A 84 5.96 -13.04 -7.12
CA SER A 84 4.69 -13.36 -6.45
C SER A 84 3.95 -12.08 -6.07
N LEU A 85 3.75 -11.20 -7.05
CA LEU A 85 3.26 -9.83 -6.80
C LEU A 85 1.82 -9.84 -6.24
N TRP A 86 0.98 -10.79 -6.67
CA TRP A 86 -0.33 -11.07 -6.08
C TRP A 86 -0.83 -12.49 -6.43
N PRO A 87 -1.68 -13.10 -5.58
CA PRO A 87 -1.99 -14.53 -5.68
C PRO A 87 -3.15 -14.91 -6.63
N THR A 88 -3.79 -13.96 -7.31
CA THR A 88 -4.98 -14.22 -8.15
C THR A 88 -4.87 -13.62 -9.55
N GLU A 89 -5.63 -14.17 -10.49
CA GLU A 89 -5.93 -13.47 -11.75
C GLU A 89 -7.07 -12.46 -11.50
N GLY A 90 -7.12 -11.39 -12.29
CA GLY A 90 -8.17 -10.37 -12.22
C GLY A 90 -7.91 -9.24 -11.23
N HIS A 91 -8.98 -8.57 -10.80
CA HIS A 91 -8.91 -7.47 -9.85
C HIS A 91 -8.59 -7.98 -8.44
N CYS A 92 -7.64 -7.34 -7.78
CA CYS A 92 -7.34 -7.52 -6.37
C CYS A 92 -6.68 -6.28 -5.78
N LEU A 93 -6.78 -6.14 -4.46
CA LEU A 93 -5.90 -5.27 -3.67
C LEU A 93 -4.89 -6.12 -2.92
N VAL A 94 -3.63 -5.71 -2.92
CA VAL A 94 -2.59 -6.43 -2.18
C VAL A 94 -1.85 -5.49 -1.26
N SER A 95 -1.94 -5.70 0.05
CA SER A 95 -1.10 -4.98 1.00
C SER A 95 0.21 -5.73 1.17
N ALA A 96 1.36 -5.05 1.21
CA ALA A 96 2.62 -5.69 1.62
C ALA A 96 2.75 -5.79 3.15
N TRP A 97 1.75 -5.28 3.87
CA TRP A 97 1.72 -5.20 5.32
C TRP A 97 0.59 -6.07 5.89
N CYS A 98 0.83 -6.63 7.08
CA CYS A 98 -0.18 -7.32 7.87
C CYS A 98 -0.16 -6.82 9.31
N CYS A 99 -1.34 -6.52 9.84
CA CYS A 99 -1.52 -6.10 11.22
C CYS A 99 -1.44 -7.31 12.19
N ALA A 100 -1.31 -7.07 13.50
CA ALA A 100 -1.25 -8.16 14.47
C ALA A 100 -2.53 -9.02 14.48
N ASP A 101 -3.71 -8.40 14.35
CA ASP A 101 -5.01 -9.10 14.40
C ASP A 101 -5.25 -9.98 13.18
N ASP A 102 -4.67 -9.61 12.04
CA ASP A 102 -4.85 -10.31 10.77
C ASP A 102 -3.77 -11.38 10.52
N THR A 103 -2.79 -11.48 11.41
CA THR A 103 -1.64 -12.39 11.24
C THR A 103 -2.08 -13.85 11.16
N SER A 104 -1.67 -14.52 10.08
CA SER A 104 -1.98 -15.92 9.83
C SER A 104 -0.96 -16.88 10.48
N PRO A 105 -1.36 -18.08 10.93
CA PRO A 105 -0.40 -19.12 11.26
C PRO A 105 0.36 -19.61 10.00
N THR A 106 -0.24 -19.46 8.82
CA THR A 106 0.33 -19.94 7.56
C THR A 106 1.12 -18.85 6.86
N ALA A 107 2.36 -19.17 6.47
CA ALA A 107 3.20 -18.25 5.75
C ALA A 107 2.76 -18.06 4.28
N GLY A 108 3.01 -16.88 3.72
CA GLY A 108 2.67 -16.50 2.35
C GLY A 108 1.49 -15.54 2.26
N TRP A 109 0.88 -15.46 1.09
CA TRP A 109 -0.28 -14.61 0.83
C TRP A 109 -1.57 -15.22 1.40
N ASN A 110 -2.28 -14.43 2.19
CA ASN A 110 -3.55 -14.77 2.79
C ASN A 110 -4.65 -13.88 2.20
N ARG A 111 -5.81 -14.46 1.90
CA ARG A 111 -6.99 -13.70 1.48
C ARG A 111 -7.69 -13.15 2.71
N TYR A 112 -7.99 -11.87 2.71
CA TYR A 112 -8.80 -11.26 3.75
C TYR A 112 -10.26 -11.69 3.60
N SER A 113 -10.86 -12.15 4.69
CA SER A 113 -12.24 -12.67 4.71
C SER A 113 -13.26 -11.74 5.38
N ALA A 114 -12.80 -10.64 5.98
CA ALA A 114 -13.65 -9.66 6.67
C ALA A 114 -13.63 -8.30 5.96
N THR A 115 -14.23 -7.28 6.57
CA THR A 115 -14.10 -5.89 6.11
C THR A 115 -12.70 -5.38 6.44
N TRP A 116 -11.91 -5.05 5.42
CA TRP A 116 -10.53 -4.58 5.60
C TRP A 116 -10.45 -3.27 6.40
N ARG A 117 -9.61 -3.24 7.44
CA ARG A 117 -9.52 -2.09 8.38
C ARG A 117 -8.19 -1.37 8.35
N TYR A 118 -7.10 -2.09 8.12
CA TYR A 118 -5.74 -1.58 8.25
C TYR A 118 -4.90 -2.03 7.06
N GLY A 119 -4.02 -1.17 6.53
CA GLY A 119 -2.99 -1.61 5.58
C GLY A 119 -2.74 -0.69 4.38
N ALA A 120 -3.27 0.54 4.42
CA ALA A 120 -2.88 1.58 3.48
C ALA A 120 -1.41 2.05 3.58
N VAL A 121 -0.63 1.44 4.49
CA VAL A 121 0.81 1.67 4.64
C VAL A 121 1.58 1.30 3.37
N THR A 122 1.23 0.17 2.75
CA THR A 122 1.78 -0.24 1.46
C THR A 122 0.76 -1.04 0.69
N PHE A 123 0.34 -0.54 -0.47
CA PHE A 123 -0.60 -1.22 -1.35
C PHE A 123 -0.04 -1.39 -2.76
N ILE A 124 -0.32 -2.53 -3.33
CA ILE A 124 -0.07 -2.89 -4.71
C ILE A 124 -1.44 -3.05 -5.39
N LEU A 125 -1.62 -2.36 -6.50
CA LEU A 125 -2.81 -2.42 -7.33
C LEU A 125 -2.40 -2.87 -8.73
N PRO A 126 -2.91 -3.99 -9.24
CA PRO A 126 -2.89 -4.26 -10.68
C PRO A 126 -3.49 -3.09 -11.44
N ARG A 127 -2.96 -2.78 -12.63
CA ARG A 127 -3.40 -1.63 -13.43
C ARG A 127 -4.92 -1.56 -13.58
N ALA A 128 -5.54 -2.67 -13.96
CA ALA A 128 -6.99 -2.73 -14.14
C ALA A 128 -7.76 -2.42 -12.83
N THR A 129 -7.24 -2.82 -11.67
CA THR A 129 -7.80 -2.44 -10.36
C THR A 129 -7.64 -0.95 -10.10
N ALA A 130 -6.47 -0.38 -10.40
CA ALA A 130 -6.22 1.05 -10.22
C ALA A 130 -7.12 1.91 -11.12
N GLU A 131 -7.29 1.52 -12.39
CA GLU A 131 -8.22 2.17 -13.34
C GLU A 131 -9.66 2.10 -12.85
N LEU A 132 -10.10 0.91 -12.39
CA LEU A 132 -11.43 0.74 -11.81
C LEU A 132 -11.62 1.66 -10.60
N PHE A 133 -10.65 1.71 -9.68
CA PHE A 133 -10.69 2.57 -8.49
C PHE A 133 -10.86 4.05 -8.84
N VAL A 134 -10.04 4.59 -9.76
CA VAL A 134 -10.12 6.02 -10.10
C VAL A 134 -11.34 6.37 -10.95
N SER A 135 -11.91 5.39 -11.67
CA SER A 135 -13.14 5.57 -12.44
C SER A 135 -14.42 5.47 -11.59
N ASP A 136 -14.33 4.95 -10.37
CA ASP A 136 -15.47 4.75 -9.49
C ASP A 136 -16.03 6.10 -9.00
N ARG A 137 -17.31 6.33 -9.30
CA ARG A 137 -17.99 7.59 -8.99
C ARG A 137 -18.09 7.85 -7.48
N GLN A 138 -18.32 6.82 -6.66
CA GLN A 138 -18.40 6.98 -5.21
C GLN A 138 -17.03 7.35 -4.65
N ILE A 139 -15.97 6.74 -5.20
CA ILE A 139 -14.58 7.07 -4.85
C ILE A 139 -14.28 8.52 -5.20
N GLN A 140 -14.53 8.94 -6.44
CA GLN A 140 -14.37 10.34 -6.87
C GLN A 140 -15.13 11.31 -5.95
N GLN A 141 -16.37 11.00 -5.61
CA GLN A 141 -17.18 11.83 -4.70
C GLN A 141 -16.62 11.86 -3.27
N SER A 142 -16.06 10.76 -2.78
CA SER A 142 -15.47 10.67 -1.43
C SER A 142 -14.21 11.55 -1.29
N PHE A 143 -13.48 11.78 -2.39
CA PHE A 143 -12.31 12.65 -2.42
C PHE A 143 -12.62 14.11 -2.76
N LEU A 144 -13.75 14.38 -3.44
CA LEU A 144 -14.15 15.72 -3.87
C LEU A 144 -15.24 16.37 -2.98
N GLY A 145 -15.86 15.61 -2.07
CA GLY A 145 -16.98 16.05 -1.24
C GLY A 145 -16.59 16.42 0.21
N ALA A 146 -17.29 17.40 0.78
CA ALA A 146 -17.12 17.86 2.17
C ALA A 146 -17.66 16.89 3.24
N ASN A 147 -18.36 15.81 2.84
CA ASN A 147 -19.01 14.84 3.72
C ASN A 147 -18.30 13.48 3.68
N ALA A 148 -17.00 13.45 3.93
CA ALA A 148 -16.28 12.19 4.07
C ALA A 148 -16.64 11.52 5.41
N VAL A 149 -17.77 10.78 5.44
CA VAL A 149 -18.31 10.12 6.64
C VAL A 149 -17.46 8.91 7.09
N HIS A 150 -16.60 8.39 6.21
CA HIS A 150 -15.90 7.12 6.43
C HIS A 150 -14.43 7.32 6.77
N GLY A 151 -13.81 6.38 7.51
CA GLY A 151 -12.49 6.48 8.15
C GLY A 151 -11.29 6.68 7.20
N GLY A 152 -10.06 6.48 7.70
CA GLY A 152 -8.83 6.69 6.91
C GLY A 152 -8.77 5.87 5.60
N ILE A 153 -7.75 6.11 4.77
CA ILE A 153 -7.58 5.49 3.43
C ILE A 153 -7.80 3.97 3.45
N SER A 154 -7.31 3.27 4.47
CA SER A 154 -7.51 1.81 4.63
C SER A 154 -9.00 1.42 4.66
N GLY A 155 -9.82 2.15 5.40
CA GLY A 155 -11.25 1.88 5.52
C GLY A 155 -11.98 2.14 4.20
N LEU A 156 -11.66 3.26 3.53
CA LEU A 156 -12.21 3.58 2.21
C LEU A 156 -11.88 2.48 1.18
N LEU A 157 -10.62 2.03 1.12
CA LEU A 157 -10.22 0.95 0.22
C LEU A 157 -10.92 -0.37 0.56
N GLY A 158 -11.09 -0.67 1.85
CA GLY A 158 -11.78 -1.87 2.29
C GLY A 158 -13.27 -1.89 1.95
N GLU A 159 -13.95 -0.77 2.19
CA GLU A 159 -15.35 -0.58 1.82
C GLU A 159 -15.54 -0.67 0.30
N TRP A 160 -14.69 0.03 -0.46
CA TRP A 160 -14.72 0.00 -1.92
C TRP A 160 -14.48 -1.41 -2.50
N ALA A 161 -13.47 -2.11 -1.99
CA ALA A 161 -13.15 -3.45 -2.42
C ALA A 161 -14.31 -4.42 -2.11
N SER A 162 -14.90 -4.30 -0.93
CA SER A 162 -16.08 -5.09 -0.55
C SER A 162 -17.29 -4.79 -1.44
N ALA A 163 -17.52 -3.53 -1.82
CA ALA A 163 -18.65 -3.13 -2.66
C ALA A 163 -18.52 -3.60 -4.12
N ASN A 164 -17.30 -3.89 -4.57
CA ASN A 164 -16.98 -4.31 -5.94
C ASN A 164 -16.54 -5.79 -6.02
N ASP A 165 -16.73 -6.58 -4.96
CA ASP A 165 -16.30 -7.99 -4.87
C ASP A 165 -14.80 -8.21 -5.17
N ILE A 166 -13.96 -7.21 -4.85
CA ILE A 166 -12.52 -7.24 -5.08
C ILE A 166 -11.84 -7.89 -3.87
N PRO A 167 -11.15 -9.03 -4.03
CA PRO A 167 -10.42 -9.65 -2.94
C PRO A 167 -9.24 -8.78 -2.49
N VAL A 168 -9.04 -8.73 -1.17
CA VAL A 168 -7.86 -8.13 -0.55
C VAL A 168 -6.92 -9.23 -0.07
N PHE A 169 -5.63 -9.07 -0.32
CA PHE A 169 -4.59 -10.01 0.11
C PHE A 169 -3.51 -9.32 0.94
N PHE A 170 -2.92 -10.08 1.85
CA PHE A 170 -1.85 -9.62 2.74
C PHE A 170 -0.88 -10.78 3.04
N PRO A 171 0.39 -10.50 3.36
CA PRO A 171 1.38 -11.53 3.61
C PRO A 171 1.43 -11.88 5.10
N THR A 172 1.81 -13.10 5.42
CA THR A 172 2.34 -13.44 6.74
C THR A 172 3.65 -14.20 6.58
N PRO A 173 4.76 -13.83 7.23
CA PRO A 173 4.94 -12.59 8.00
C PRO A 173 4.74 -11.34 7.12
N SER A 174 4.50 -10.20 7.76
CA SER A 174 4.44 -8.90 7.11
C SER A 174 5.77 -8.60 6.39
N LEU A 175 5.72 -8.10 5.16
CA LEU A 175 6.94 -7.78 4.37
C LEU A 175 7.50 -6.40 4.72
N VAL A 176 6.67 -5.53 5.27
CA VAL A 176 7.05 -4.23 5.84
C VAL A 176 6.60 -4.12 7.28
N GLN A 177 7.18 -3.20 8.02
CA GLN A 177 6.72 -2.84 9.36
C GLN A 177 6.25 -1.39 9.35
N HIS A 178 5.07 -1.15 9.95
CA HIS A 178 4.57 0.19 10.19
C HIS A 178 5.29 0.77 11.40
N ILE A 179 5.87 1.97 11.25
CA ILE A 179 6.68 2.64 12.28
C ILE A 179 6.16 4.04 12.63
N GLY A 180 4.95 4.39 12.16
CA GLY A 180 4.35 5.71 12.40
C GLY A 180 4.14 5.99 13.89
N ASP A 181 5.00 6.82 14.48
CA ASP A 181 4.90 7.25 15.87
C ASP A 181 3.96 8.44 16.08
N ILE A 182 3.84 9.30 15.07
CA ILE A 182 3.01 10.51 15.06
C ILE A 182 2.23 10.52 13.75
N SER A 183 0.92 10.69 13.81
CA SER A 183 0.10 10.83 12.61
C SER A 183 -0.32 12.28 12.40
N THR A 184 -0.16 12.77 11.18
CA THR A 184 -0.69 14.07 10.72
C THR A 184 -2.21 14.08 10.60
N ILE A 185 -2.84 12.90 10.62
CA ILE A 185 -4.30 12.73 10.47
C ILE A 185 -4.96 12.53 11.84
N TRP A 186 -4.27 11.89 12.78
CA TRP A 186 -4.82 11.50 14.08
C TRP A 186 -3.78 11.71 15.19
N GLU A 187 -3.93 12.78 15.97
CA GLU A 187 -2.92 13.22 16.97
C GLU A 187 -2.47 12.13 17.97
N ASN A 188 -3.34 11.16 18.27
CA ASN A 188 -3.07 10.08 19.23
C ASN A 188 -2.86 8.71 18.56
N ALA A 189 -2.77 8.63 17.24
CA ALA A 189 -2.52 7.38 16.53
C ALA A 189 -1.03 7.04 16.52
N ARG A 190 -0.70 5.83 16.97
CA ARG A 190 0.66 5.26 16.92
C ARG A 190 0.63 3.87 16.30
N ALA A 191 1.73 3.46 15.68
CA ALA A 191 1.95 2.12 15.11
C ALA A 191 2.24 1.07 16.21
N VAL A 192 1.37 1.00 17.21
CA VAL A 192 1.48 0.09 18.37
C VAL A 192 0.29 -0.85 18.45
N GLY A 193 0.43 -1.92 19.23
CA GLY A 193 -0.61 -2.94 19.40
C GLY A 193 -1.00 -3.54 18.06
N VAL A 194 -2.29 -3.47 17.71
CA VAL A 194 -2.83 -4.06 16.48
C VAL A 194 -2.21 -3.48 15.20
N ARG A 195 -1.72 -2.23 15.25
CA ARG A 195 -1.08 -1.54 14.12
C ARG A 195 0.41 -1.86 13.97
N HIS A 196 0.97 -2.69 14.85
CA HIS A 196 2.29 -3.26 14.69
C HIS A 196 2.13 -4.68 14.13
N ALA A 197 2.94 -5.10 13.15
CA ALA A 197 2.89 -6.50 12.74
C ALA A 197 3.39 -7.38 13.90
N SER A 198 2.65 -8.42 14.26
CA SER A 198 3.12 -9.37 15.29
C SER A 198 4.17 -10.34 14.74
N ARG A 199 4.19 -10.50 13.41
CA ARG A 199 5.20 -11.26 12.66
C ARG A 199 5.71 -10.40 11.52
N PHE A 200 6.92 -9.85 11.67
CA PHE A 200 7.61 -9.10 10.63
C PHE A 200 8.77 -9.92 10.07
N LEU A 201 8.90 -9.97 8.74
CA LEU A 201 9.91 -10.79 8.06
C LEU A 201 11.34 -10.44 8.50
N GLY A 202 11.63 -9.17 8.75
CA GLY A 202 12.95 -8.72 9.21
C GLY A 202 13.32 -9.26 10.59
N ASP A 203 12.36 -9.31 11.51
CA ASP A 203 12.59 -9.81 12.87
C ASP A 203 12.73 -11.33 12.89
N GLU A 204 11.89 -12.04 12.13
CA GLU A 204 11.98 -13.49 12.00
C GLU A 204 13.31 -13.94 11.36
N TRP A 205 13.85 -13.16 10.42
CA TRP A 205 15.14 -13.46 9.82
C TRP A 205 16.28 -13.34 10.82
N ARG A 206 16.34 -12.23 11.58
CA ARG A 206 17.37 -12.00 12.60
C ARG A 206 17.36 -13.08 13.67
N ALA A 207 16.18 -13.44 14.16
CA ALA A 207 16.02 -14.49 15.18
C ALA A 207 16.47 -15.89 14.73
N ARG A 208 16.69 -16.12 13.43
CA ARG A 208 17.23 -17.40 12.89
C ARG A 208 18.75 -17.38 12.73
N GLN A 209 19.39 -16.23 12.84
CA GLN A 209 20.85 -16.08 12.77
C GLN A 209 21.51 -16.21 14.15
N ASP A 210 20.74 -16.02 15.22
CA ASP A 210 21.15 -16.19 16.62
C ASP A 210 21.00 -17.65 17.09
#